data_AF-A0A971K811-F1
#
_entry.id   AF-A0A971K811-F1
#
_cell.length_a   1.000
_cell.length_b   1.000
_cell.length_c   1.000
_cell.angle_alpha   90.00
_cell.angle_beta   90.00
_cell.angle_gamma   90.00
#
_symmetry.space_group_name_H-M   'P 1'
#
loop_
_entity.id
_entity.type
_entity.pdbx_description
1 polymer ?
#
loop_
_entity_poly.entity_id
_entity_poly.type
_entity_poly.pdbx_seq_one_letter_code
_entity_poly.pdbx_strand_id
1 'polypeptide(L)'
;MINIEWISARNPFAVFSDKKPQMPGQENPGLGILKYCFRMIYLMASEIVKDGFMDIPDHMHSAIMYSSGFRFFDPVHEGILRAVMRDLKQYSLSEISWGILTSTVIEKHTGKPQLYDPCEQIHPVSRRLKKHFRSTEYKKIYKKYYNRKKYYLDYGEMEKRREEILSRNRIEDL
;
A
#
# COMPACT_ATOMS: atom_id res chain seq x y z
N MET A 1 -19.66 15.10 -3.45
CA MET A 1 -18.52 14.22 -3.11
C MET A 1 -17.96 14.76 -1.80
N ILE A 2 -17.66 13.92 -0.81
CA ILE A 2 -16.93 14.38 0.38
C ILE A 2 -15.45 14.14 0.06
N ASN A 3 -14.64 15.20 0.13
CA ASN A 3 -13.20 15.12 -0.03
C ASN A 3 -12.55 15.37 1.33
N ILE A 4 -11.64 14.48 1.73
CA ILE A 4 -10.80 14.65 2.91
C ILE A 4 -9.40 14.90 2.36
N GLU A 5 -8.96 16.16 2.37
CA GLU A 5 -7.67 16.54 1.80
C GLU A 5 -6.50 16.02 2.63
N TRP A 6 -6.66 15.97 3.95
CA TRP A 6 -5.60 15.51 4.84
C TRP A 6 -6.13 14.91 6.14
N ILE A 7 -5.48 13.84 6.60
CA ILE A 7 -5.68 13.24 7.91
C ILE A 7 -4.33 12.77 8.45
N SER A 8 -3.99 13.17 9.67
CA SER A 8 -2.84 12.63 10.37
C SER A 8 -3.27 11.79 11.56
N ALA A 9 -2.78 10.56 11.58
CA ALA A 9 -3.01 9.60 12.66
C ALA A 9 -1.67 9.19 13.29
N ARG A 10 -0.73 10.12 13.38
CA ARG A 10 0.55 9.92 14.06
C ARG A 10 0.41 10.04 15.58
N ASN A 11 1.21 9.28 16.33
CA ASN A 11 1.34 9.48 17.77
C ASN A 11 2.62 10.29 18.05
N PRO A 12 2.53 11.60 18.34
CA PRO A 12 3.69 12.47 18.49
C PRO A 12 4.56 12.14 19.72
N PHE A 13 4.02 11.39 20.69
CA PHE A 13 4.74 10.97 21.89
C PHE A 13 5.35 9.56 21.78
N ALA A 14 5.11 8.86 20.68
CA ALA A 14 5.63 7.51 20.48
C ALA A 14 6.99 7.52 19.79
N VAL A 15 7.82 6.56 20.19
CA VAL A 15 9.10 6.24 19.54
C VAL A 15 9.00 4.93 18.75
N PHE A 16 9.78 4.82 17.68
CA PHE A 16 9.86 3.58 16.91
C PHE A 16 10.48 2.45 17.75
N SER A 17 10.15 1.22 17.37
CA SER A 17 10.65 0.00 18.02
C SER A 17 10.70 -1.12 17.00
N ASP A 18 11.33 -2.24 17.31
CA ASP A 18 11.37 -3.41 16.41
C ASP A 18 9.97 -3.92 16.03
N LYS A 19 8.98 -3.71 16.93
CA LYS A 19 7.57 -4.08 16.68
C LYS A 19 6.81 -3.05 15.84
N LYS A 20 7.31 -1.81 15.78
CA LYS A 20 6.76 -0.70 14.97
C LYS A 20 7.94 0.06 14.35
N PRO A 21 8.62 -0.55 13.37
CA PRO A 21 9.75 0.08 12.71
C PRO A 21 9.28 1.27 11.87
N GLN A 22 10.19 2.21 11.63
CA GLN A 22 9.94 3.36 10.77
C GLN A 22 9.76 2.90 9.31
N MET A 23 8.72 3.41 8.64
CA MET A 23 8.52 3.26 7.20
C MET A 23 8.91 4.56 6.49
N PRO A 24 9.11 4.53 5.16
CA PRO A 24 9.26 5.74 4.35
C PRO A 24 8.16 6.77 4.65
N GLY A 25 8.51 8.06 4.69
CA GLY A 25 7.57 9.15 4.98
C GLY A 25 7.11 9.27 6.43
N GLN A 26 7.54 8.36 7.33
CA GLN A 26 6.97 8.27 8.66
C GLN A 26 7.84 8.92 9.75
N GLU A 27 7.42 10.06 10.27
CA GLU A 27 8.11 10.75 11.37
C GLU A 27 7.86 10.12 12.75
N ASN A 28 6.64 9.61 12.99
CA ASN A 28 6.28 8.95 14.25
C ASN A 28 5.45 7.69 14.01
N PRO A 29 5.47 6.72 14.95
CA PRO A 29 4.57 5.58 14.90
C PRO A 29 3.10 5.98 14.76
N GLY A 30 2.35 5.18 14.00
CA GLY A 30 0.91 5.38 13.86
C GLY A 30 0.16 5.17 15.18
N LEU A 31 -0.80 6.05 15.44
CA LEU A 31 -1.76 6.00 16.55
C LEU A 31 -2.75 4.83 16.38
N GLY A 32 -2.87 4.27 15.17
CA GLY A 32 -3.73 3.11 14.89
C GLY A 32 -5.21 3.46 14.81
N ILE A 33 -5.56 4.74 14.71
CA ILE A 33 -6.96 5.20 14.68
C ILE A 33 -7.62 5.10 13.29
N LEU A 34 -6.84 5.01 12.22
CA LEU A 34 -7.37 5.06 10.85
C LEU A 34 -8.36 3.93 10.55
N LYS A 35 -8.20 2.75 11.16
CA LYS A 35 -9.19 1.66 11.07
C LYS A 35 -10.59 2.07 11.57
N TYR A 36 -10.66 2.92 12.61
CA TYR A 36 -11.93 3.43 13.12
C TYR A 36 -12.47 4.55 12.23
N CYS A 37 -11.61 5.43 11.73
CA CYS A 37 -11.98 6.46 10.75
C CYS A 37 -12.60 5.83 9.50
N PHE A 38 -11.96 4.82 8.91
CA PHE A 38 -12.50 4.11 7.75
C PHE A 38 -13.80 3.37 8.05
N ARG A 39 -13.95 2.82 9.26
CA ARG A 39 -15.21 2.21 9.68
C ARG A 39 -16.34 3.24 9.74
N MET A 40 -16.08 4.43 10.28
CA MET A 40 -17.06 5.52 10.32
C MET A 40 -17.43 5.98 8.91
N ILE A 41 -16.45 6.22 8.04
CA ILE A 41 -16.67 6.60 6.63
C ILE A 41 -17.49 5.54 5.90
N TYR A 42 -17.20 4.25 6.14
CA TYR A 42 -17.97 3.15 5.57
C TYR A 42 -19.44 3.16 6.00
N LEU A 43 -19.71 3.39 7.29
CA LEU A 43 -21.09 3.48 7.81
C LEU A 43 -21.82 4.66 7.16
N MET A 44 -21.19 5.84 7.13
CA MET A 44 -21.75 7.02 6.46
C MET A 44 -22.07 6.72 4.98
N ALA A 45 -21.09 6.20 4.23
CA ALA A 45 -21.24 5.89 2.81
C ALA A 45 -22.36 4.87 2.53
N SER A 46 -22.62 3.96 3.48
CA SER A 46 -23.69 2.98 3.41
C SER A 46 -25.08 3.63 3.58
N GLU A 47 -25.20 4.63 4.46
CA GLU A 47 -26.45 5.37 4.69
C GLU A 47 -26.78 6.34 3.55
N ILE A 48 -25.77 7.02 2.98
CA ILE A 48 -25.97 8.03 1.92
C ILE A 48 -25.88 7.47 0.49
N VAL A 49 -26.05 6.15 0.32
CA VAL A 49 -26.11 5.43 -0.97
C VAL A 49 -24.94 5.76 -1.90
N LYS A 50 -23.71 5.75 -1.39
CA LYS A 50 -22.50 5.92 -2.21
C LYS A 50 -21.96 4.58 -2.72
N ASP A 51 -21.32 4.60 -3.90
CA ASP A 51 -20.73 3.40 -4.49
C ASP A 51 -19.51 2.89 -3.72
N GLY A 52 -18.77 3.80 -3.08
CA GLY A 52 -17.59 3.52 -2.28
C GLY A 52 -16.89 4.82 -1.89
N PHE A 53 -15.74 4.70 -1.24
CA PHE A 53 -14.79 5.79 -1.04
C PHE A 53 -13.43 5.37 -1.56
N MET A 54 -12.69 6.35 -2.07
CA MET A 54 -11.46 6.17 -2.81
C MET A 54 -10.31 6.82 -2.06
N ASP A 55 -9.14 6.22 -2.18
CA ASP A 55 -7.86 6.72 -1.70
C ASP A 55 -6.82 6.54 -2.81
N ILE A 56 -5.80 7.40 -2.86
CA ILE A 56 -4.63 7.24 -3.72
C ILE A 56 -3.43 7.19 -2.78
N PRO A 57 -3.03 6.00 -2.31
CA PRO A 57 -1.96 5.88 -1.34
C PRO A 57 -0.61 6.25 -1.97
N ASP A 58 0.06 7.28 -1.44
CA ASP A 58 1.38 7.74 -1.92
C ASP A 58 2.49 6.71 -1.69
N HIS A 59 2.33 5.85 -0.68
CA HIS A 59 3.26 4.77 -0.39
C HIS A 59 2.61 3.39 -0.43
N MET A 60 3.41 2.40 -0.83
CA MET A 60 2.98 1.01 -0.91
C MET A 60 2.49 0.45 0.45
N HIS A 61 3.10 0.83 1.58
CA HIS A 61 2.63 0.36 2.89
C HIS A 61 1.20 0.83 3.19
N SER A 62 0.86 2.07 2.84
CA SER A 62 -0.49 2.61 3.00
C SER A 62 -1.49 1.78 2.20
N ALA A 63 -1.14 1.48 0.93
CA ALA A 63 -1.96 0.62 0.07
C ALA A 63 -2.18 -0.80 0.66
N ILE A 64 -1.16 -1.36 1.33
CA ILE A 64 -1.23 -2.70 1.91
C ILE A 64 -2.03 -2.72 3.21
N MET A 65 -1.82 -1.73 4.09
CA MET A 65 -2.50 -1.64 5.40
C MET A 65 -4.01 -1.68 5.27
N TYR A 66 -4.56 -1.11 4.19
CA TYR A 66 -6.01 -1.03 3.96
C TYR A 66 -6.53 -2.06 2.95
N SER A 67 -5.66 -2.91 2.42
CA SER A 67 -5.97 -3.88 1.37
C SER A 67 -6.99 -4.97 1.75
N SER A 68 -7.42 -5.04 3.01
CA SER A 68 -8.49 -5.92 3.48
C SER A 68 -9.88 -5.43 3.05
N GLY A 69 -10.09 -4.11 3.00
CA GLY A 69 -11.34 -3.48 2.56
C GLY A 69 -11.22 -2.77 1.21
N PHE A 70 -10.02 -2.33 0.86
CA PHE A 70 -9.71 -1.63 -0.37
C PHE A 70 -9.16 -2.55 -1.45
N ARG A 71 -9.43 -2.19 -2.70
CA ARG A 71 -8.91 -2.86 -3.90
C ARG A 71 -8.50 -1.80 -4.91
N PHE A 72 -7.38 -2.00 -5.58
CA PHE A 72 -7.04 -1.12 -6.70
C PHE A 72 -8.11 -1.22 -7.78
N PHE A 73 -8.53 -0.07 -8.30
CA PHE A 73 -9.50 -0.01 -9.38
C PHE A 73 -8.93 -0.67 -10.64
N ASP A 74 -7.65 -0.43 -10.93
CA ASP A 74 -6.92 -1.19 -11.95
C ASP A 74 -6.50 -2.58 -11.42
N PRO A 75 -7.04 -3.68 -12.00
CA PRO A 75 -6.66 -5.03 -11.61
C PRO A 75 -5.17 -5.37 -11.89
N VAL A 76 -4.47 -4.63 -12.74
CA VAL A 76 -3.03 -4.80 -12.97
C VAL A 76 -2.25 -4.45 -11.70
N HIS A 77 -2.53 -3.28 -11.13
CA HIS A 77 -1.92 -2.79 -9.90
C HIS A 77 -2.22 -3.70 -8.70
N GLU A 78 -3.48 -4.17 -8.56
CA GLU A 78 -3.83 -5.18 -7.56
C GLU A 78 -3.01 -6.46 -7.75
N GLY A 79 -2.85 -6.92 -8.99
CA GLY A 79 -2.08 -8.13 -9.30
C GLY A 79 -0.61 -7.99 -8.92
N ILE A 80 0.00 -6.85 -9.23
CA ILE A 80 1.40 -6.53 -8.91
C ILE A 80 1.60 -6.48 -7.40
N LEU A 81 0.79 -5.69 -6.67
CA LEU A 81 0.94 -5.57 -5.22
C LEU A 81 0.80 -6.92 -4.51
N ARG A 82 -0.21 -7.72 -4.90
CA ARG A 82 -0.42 -9.05 -4.32
C ARG A 82 0.72 -10.02 -4.67
N ALA A 83 1.34 -9.90 -5.84
CA ALA A 83 2.50 -10.70 -6.20
C ALA A 83 3.74 -10.33 -5.37
N VAL A 84 3.99 -9.05 -5.13
CA VAL A 84 5.04 -8.57 -4.22
C VAL A 84 4.82 -9.16 -2.82
N MET A 85 3.62 -9.02 -2.25
CA MET A 85 3.29 -9.57 -0.93
C MET A 85 3.40 -11.09 -0.84
N ARG A 86 3.07 -11.81 -1.92
CA ARG A 86 3.21 -13.26 -1.98
C ARG A 86 4.68 -13.69 -1.92
N ASP A 87 5.53 -13.05 -2.72
CA ASP A 87 6.92 -13.47 -2.91
C ASP A 87 7.85 -12.97 -1.81
N LEU A 88 7.48 -11.88 -1.14
CA LEU A 88 8.27 -11.24 -0.08
C LEU A 88 7.67 -11.46 1.32
N LYS A 89 6.79 -12.45 1.49
CA LYS A 89 6.08 -12.74 2.75
C LYS A 89 6.97 -12.99 3.97
N GLN A 90 8.25 -13.31 3.77
CA GLN A 90 9.24 -13.50 4.82
C GLN A 90 9.78 -12.18 5.40
N TYR A 91 9.58 -11.06 4.69
CA TYR A 91 9.98 -9.73 5.14
C TYR A 91 8.78 -9.01 5.76
N SER A 92 9.05 -8.14 6.72
CA SER A 92 8.10 -7.20 7.29
C SER A 92 7.64 -6.18 6.27
N LEU A 93 6.47 -5.57 6.52
CA LEU A 93 5.94 -4.51 5.68
C LEU A 93 6.90 -3.31 5.56
N SER A 94 7.63 -2.99 6.63
CA SER A 94 8.62 -1.91 6.61
C SER A 94 9.79 -2.24 5.68
N GLU A 95 10.34 -3.44 5.76
CA GLU A 95 11.43 -3.88 4.86
C GLU A 95 11.00 -3.87 3.40
N ILE A 96 9.78 -4.36 3.09
CA ILE A 96 9.25 -4.32 1.71
C ILE A 96 9.07 -2.86 1.25
N SER A 97 8.62 -1.98 2.12
CA SER A 97 8.41 -0.55 1.80
C SER A 97 9.68 0.19 1.51
N TRP A 98 10.71 -0.04 2.34
CA TRP A 98 12.06 0.43 2.03
C TRP A 98 12.60 -0.20 0.75
N GLY A 99 12.32 -1.48 0.52
CA GLY A 99 12.71 -2.17 -0.71
C GLY A 99 12.15 -1.54 -1.98
N ILE A 100 10.88 -1.14 -1.95
CA ILE A 100 10.25 -0.42 -3.06
C ILE A 100 10.86 0.98 -3.23
N LEU A 101 10.95 1.77 -2.16
CA LEU A 101 11.49 3.14 -2.21
C LEU A 101 12.92 3.15 -2.74
N THR A 102 13.76 2.22 -2.27
CA THR A 102 15.16 2.10 -2.67
C THR A 102 15.37 1.39 -4.01
N SER A 103 14.29 0.99 -4.70
CA SER A 103 14.34 0.26 -5.97
C SER A 103 15.15 -1.05 -5.90
N THR A 104 14.96 -1.81 -4.81
CA THR A 104 15.66 -3.08 -4.53
C THR A 104 14.71 -4.29 -4.47
N VAL A 105 13.40 -4.08 -4.61
CA VAL A 105 12.47 -5.15 -4.99
C VAL A 105 12.60 -5.38 -6.50
N ILE A 106 13.17 -6.51 -6.90
CA ILE A 106 13.53 -6.78 -8.30
C ILE A 106 12.60 -7.83 -8.91
N GLU A 107 12.11 -7.57 -10.12
CA GLU A 107 11.37 -8.56 -10.91
C GLU A 107 12.32 -9.61 -11.50
N LYS A 108 12.14 -10.88 -11.11
CA LYS A 108 13.04 -11.99 -11.48
C LYS A 108 13.25 -12.17 -12.99
N HIS A 109 12.21 -11.92 -13.79
CA HIS A 109 12.26 -12.16 -15.22
C HIS A 109 12.96 -11.05 -16.01
N THR A 110 12.91 -9.82 -15.51
CA THR A 110 13.43 -8.64 -16.24
C THR A 110 14.70 -8.08 -15.61
N GLY A 111 15.00 -8.44 -14.36
CA GLY A 111 16.08 -7.86 -13.57
C GLY A 111 15.86 -6.39 -13.21
N LYS A 112 14.66 -5.85 -13.46
CA LYS A 112 14.35 -4.44 -13.22
C LYS A 112 13.68 -4.24 -11.85
N PRO A 113 13.91 -3.09 -11.20
CA PRO A 113 13.18 -2.71 -10.00
C PRO A 113 11.68 -2.60 -10.24
N GLN A 114 10.89 -3.04 -9.27
CA GLN A 114 9.47 -2.76 -9.20
C GLN A 114 9.26 -1.41 -8.52
N LEU A 115 8.88 -0.42 -9.30
CA LEU A 115 8.46 0.88 -8.78
C LEU A 115 7.03 0.79 -8.26
N TYR A 116 6.72 1.62 -7.27
CA TYR A 116 5.35 1.84 -6.84
C TYR A 116 4.78 3.05 -7.58
N ASP A 117 3.61 2.85 -8.15
CA ASP A 117 2.86 3.87 -8.89
C ASP A 117 1.56 4.12 -8.12
N PRO A 118 1.43 5.28 -7.43
CA PRO A 118 0.22 5.63 -6.70
C PRO A 118 -0.99 5.61 -7.64
N CYS A 119 -2.00 4.82 -7.28
CA CYS A 119 -3.21 4.67 -8.07
C CYS A 119 -4.42 4.40 -7.19
N GLU A 120 -5.61 4.54 -7.76
CA GLU A 120 -6.86 4.55 -7.02
C GLU A 120 -7.14 3.20 -6.36
N GLN A 121 -7.22 3.22 -5.03
CA GLN A 121 -7.81 2.17 -4.24
C GLN A 121 -9.24 2.54 -3.85
N ILE A 122 -10.18 1.61 -4.02
CA ILE A 122 -11.57 1.84 -3.65
C ILE A 122 -12.00 0.82 -2.61
N HIS A 123 -12.65 1.31 -1.56
CA HIS A 123 -13.44 0.48 -0.65
C HIS A 123 -14.89 0.41 -1.17
N PRO A 124 -15.31 -0.71 -1.78
CA PRO A 124 -16.63 -0.81 -2.40
C PRO A 124 -17.74 -0.91 -1.36
N VAL A 125 -18.78 -0.09 -1.49
CA VAL A 125 -19.96 -0.08 -0.63
C VAL A 125 -21.17 -0.63 -1.38
N SER A 126 -21.46 -0.12 -2.58
CA SER A 126 -22.63 -0.56 -3.34
C SER A 126 -22.49 -1.98 -3.88
N ARG A 127 -23.64 -2.63 -4.11
CA ARG A 127 -23.70 -3.93 -4.78
C ARG A 127 -23.07 -3.90 -6.17
N ARG A 128 -23.25 -2.80 -6.90
CA ARG A 128 -22.70 -2.60 -8.26
C ARG A 128 -21.18 -2.65 -8.24
N LEU A 129 -20.54 -1.88 -7.37
CA LEU A 129 -19.08 -1.83 -7.30
C LEU A 129 -18.49 -3.11 -6.69
N LYS A 130 -19.15 -3.70 -5.70
CA LYS A 130 -18.80 -5.05 -5.19
C LYS A 130 -18.87 -6.11 -6.31
N LYS A 131 -19.84 -6.02 -7.22
CA LYS A 131 -19.96 -6.92 -8.39
C LYS A 131 -18.83 -6.70 -9.38
N HIS A 132 -18.42 -5.45 -9.62
CA HIS A 132 -17.27 -5.12 -10.48
C HIS A 132 -15.99 -5.83 -10.02
N PHE A 133 -15.60 -5.70 -8.74
CA PHE A 133 -14.40 -6.38 -8.22
C PHE A 133 -14.51 -7.92 -8.18
N ARG A 134 -15.72 -8.47 -8.32
CA ARG A 134 -15.98 -9.91 -8.42
C ARG A 134 -16.09 -10.40 -9.85
N SER A 135 -16.07 -9.49 -10.84
CA SER A 135 -16.28 -9.81 -12.25
C SER A 135 -15.17 -10.71 -12.79
N THR A 136 -15.49 -11.45 -13.85
CA THR A 136 -14.54 -12.35 -14.50
C THR A 136 -13.43 -11.54 -15.16
N GLU A 137 -13.76 -10.38 -15.72
CA GLU A 137 -12.85 -9.45 -16.39
C GLU A 137 -11.78 -8.95 -15.41
N TYR A 138 -12.21 -8.42 -14.25
CA TYR A 138 -11.30 -7.93 -13.22
C TYR A 138 -10.39 -9.07 -12.72
N LYS A 139 -10.99 -10.21 -12.36
CA LYS A 139 -10.25 -11.38 -11.84
C LYS A 139 -9.27 -11.95 -12.87
N LYS A 140 -9.60 -11.95 -14.16
CA LYS A 140 -8.74 -12.46 -15.23
C LYS A 140 -7.47 -11.63 -15.35
N ILE A 141 -7.60 -10.31 -15.37
CA ILE A 141 -6.44 -9.40 -15.45
C ILE A 141 -5.62 -9.49 -14.17
N TYR A 142 -6.27 -9.42 -13.01
CA TYR A 142 -5.61 -9.59 -11.70
C TYR A 142 -4.78 -10.87 -11.65
N LYS A 143 -5.38 -12.03 -11.98
CA LYS A 143 -4.70 -13.34 -11.94
C LYS A 143 -3.56 -13.41 -12.95
N LYS A 144 -3.71 -12.82 -14.14
CA LYS A 144 -2.66 -12.79 -15.17
C LYS A 144 -1.39 -12.15 -14.60
N TYR A 145 -1.49 -10.96 -13.99
CA TYR A 145 -0.33 -10.26 -13.45
C TYR A 145 0.16 -10.88 -12.14
N TYR A 146 -0.75 -11.27 -11.24
CA TYR A 146 -0.41 -11.97 -10.02
C TYR A 146 0.45 -13.21 -10.28
N ASN A 147 0.07 -14.05 -11.24
CA ASN A 147 0.81 -15.28 -11.55
C ASN A 147 2.11 -15.02 -12.31
N ARG A 148 2.12 -14.08 -13.27
CA ARG A 148 3.26 -13.78 -14.12
C ARG A 148 4.39 -13.07 -13.38
N LYS A 149 4.05 -12.13 -12.50
CA LYS A 149 5.05 -11.32 -11.77
C LYS A 149 5.69 -12.14 -10.66
N LYS A 150 7.02 -12.05 -10.56
CA LYS A 150 7.84 -12.76 -9.59
C LYS A 150 8.92 -11.85 -9.04
N TYR A 151 9.04 -11.76 -7.72
CA TYR A 151 9.95 -10.80 -7.07
C TYR A 151 10.93 -11.45 -6.09
N TYR A 152 12.04 -10.76 -5.85
CA TYR A 152 12.89 -10.94 -4.68
C TYR A 152 13.32 -9.56 -4.17
N LEU A 153 13.76 -9.50 -2.92
CA LEU A 153 14.31 -8.29 -2.32
C LEU A 153 15.84 -8.46 -2.26
N ASP A 154 16.57 -7.52 -2.85
CA ASP A 154 18.00 -7.37 -2.60
C ASP A 154 18.19 -6.66 -1.24
N TYR A 155 18.17 -7.47 -0.18
CA TYR A 155 18.13 -6.95 1.19
C TYR A 155 19.39 -6.17 1.57
N GLY A 156 20.57 -6.66 1.18
CA GLY A 156 21.84 -5.99 1.50
C GLY A 156 21.96 -4.62 0.80
N GLU A 157 21.57 -4.55 -0.47
CA GLU A 157 21.54 -3.27 -1.19
C GLU A 157 20.47 -2.32 -0.65
N MET A 158 19.32 -2.85 -0.19
CA MET A 158 18.26 -2.07 0.44
C MET A 158 18.76 -1.36 1.70
N GLU A 159 19.45 -2.07 2.59
CA GLU A 159 19.97 -1.49 3.83
C GLU A 159 20.97 -0.37 3.54
N LYS A 160 21.91 -0.61 2.63
CA LYS A 160 22.90 0.40 2.20
C LYS A 160 22.22 1.66 1.65
N ARG A 161 21.28 1.50 0.71
CA ARG A 161 20.57 2.65 0.10
C ARG A 161 19.69 3.38 1.11
N ARG A 162 19.06 2.66 2.05
CA ARG A 162 18.26 3.26 3.12
C ARG A 162 19.12 4.18 3.97
N GLU A 163 20.30 3.73 4.39
CA GLU A 163 21.25 4.55 5.17
C GLU A 163 21.71 5.79 4.39
N GLU A 164 22.05 5.63 3.11
CA GLU A 164 22.43 6.74 2.24
C GLU A 164 21.31 7.77 2.11
N ILE A 165 20.06 7.33 1.88
CA ILE A 165 18.90 8.21 1.74
C ILE A 165 18.61 8.97 3.05
N LEU A 166 18.64 8.28 4.19
CA LEU A 166 18.38 8.88 5.50
C LEU A 166 19.47 9.88 5.92
N SER A 167 20.70 9.72 5.42
CA SER A 167 21.77 10.69 5.67
C SER A 167 21.62 11.99 4.87
N ARG A 168 20.87 11.96 3.75
CA ARG A 168 20.78 13.06 2.79
C ARG A 168 19.43 13.77 2.77
N ASN A 169 18.37 13.11 3.22
CA ASN A 169 17.01 13.60 3.13
C ASN A 169 16.33 13.56 4.50
N ARG A 170 15.36 14.46 4.70
CA ARG A 170 14.48 14.35 5.86
C ARG A 170 13.47 13.24 5.59
N ILE A 171 13.13 12.47 6.62
CA ILE A 171 12.19 11.35 6.50
C ILE A 171 10.82 11.77 5.97
N GLU A 172 10.39 13.00 6.27
CA GLU A 172 9.12 13.60 5.83
C GLU A 172 9.05 13.87 4.31
N ASP A 173 10.20 13.95 3.65
CA ASP A 173 10.30 14.20 2.21
C ASP A 173 10.40 12.90 1.37
N LEU A 174 10.33 11.72 2.03
CA LEU A 174 10.53 10.39 1.44
C LEU A 174 9.25 9.61 1.21
#